data_AF-A0ABD5AZQ6-F1
#
_entry.id   AF-A0ABD5AZQ6-F1
#
_cell.length_a   1.000
_cell.length_b   1.000
_cell.length_c   1.000
_cell.angle_alpha   90.00
_cell.angle_beta   90.00
_cell.angle_gamma   90.00
#
_symmetry.space_group_name_H-M   'P 1'
#
loop_
_entity.id
_entity.type
_entity.pdbx_description
1 polymer ?
#
loop_
_entity_poly.entity_id
_entity_poly.type
_entity_poly.pdbx_seq_one_letter_code
_entity_poly.pdbx_strand_id
1 'polypeptide(L)'
;NDYLTNKKARKNHLWFHTKDIPGSHVVILNESPSETTIKEAAMLAGYFSKAGSSAQIPVDYTEIRHVHKPSGAKPGFVTYDNQKTLFA
;
A
#
# COMPACT_ATOMS: atom_id res chain seq x y z
N ASN A 1 -1.80 -5.38 -9.14
CA ASN A 1 -2.12 -4.14 -8.40
C ASN A 1 -3.55 -3.66 -8.70
N ASP A 2 -3.87 -3.28 -9.93
CA ASP A 2 -5.16 -2.64 -10.26
C ASP A 2 -6.41 -3.45 -9.87
N TYR A 3 -6.43 -4.77 -10.12
CA TYR A 3 -7.54 -5.63 -9.70
C TYR A 3 -7.69 -5.68 -8.16
N LEU A 4 -6.55 -5.78 -7.46
CA LEU A 4 -6.53 -5.89 -6.00
C LEU A 4 -7.03 -4.60 -5.35
N THR A 5 -6.47 -3.46 -5.75
CA THR A 5 -6.76 -2.15 -5.16
C THR A 5 -8.13 -1.64 -5.56
N ASN A 6 -8.55 -1.79 -6.82
CA ASN A 6 -9.77 -1.13 -7.32
C ASN A 6 -11.00 -2.04 -7.45
N LYS A 7 -10.82 -3.38 -7.45
CA LYS A 7 -11.94 -4.32 -7.68
C LYS A 7 -12.19 -5.30 -6.54
N LYS A 8 -11.13 -5.87 -5.94
CA LYS A 8 -11.26 -6.93 -4.94
C LYS A 8 -11.47 -6.40 -3.52
N ALA A 9 -10.80 -5.31 -3.19
CA ALA A 9 -10.76 -4.84 -1.82
C ALA A 9 -11.90 -3.86 -1.49
N ARG A 10 -12.29 -3.83 -0.22
CA ARG A 10 -13.34 -2.95 0.29
C ARG A 10 -12.76 -1.59 0.66
N LYS A 11 -13.63 -0.58 0.72
CA LYS A 11 -13.26 0.82 0.99
C LYS A 11 -12.49 1.03 2.30
N ASN A 12 -12.77 0.21 3.31
CA ASN A 12 -12.19 0.21 4.65
C ASN A 12 -10.97 -0.70 4.82
N HIS A 13 -10.57 -1.43 3.78
CA HIS A 13 -9.34 -2.21 3.84
C HIS A 13 -8.12 -1.30 3.76
N LEU A 14 -7.05 -1.68 4.46
CA LEU A 14 -5.79 -0.96 4.41
C LEU A 14 -4.97 -1.35 3.19
N TRP A 15 -4.46 -0.34 2.49
CA TRP A 15 -3.56 -0.43 1.37
C TRP A 15 -2.18 0.11 1.76
N PHE A 16 -1.12 -0.50 1.22
CA PHE A 16 0.27 -0.20 1.53
C PHE A 16 1.09 -0.11 0.24
N HIS A 17 2.03 0.82 0.23
CA HIS A 17 3.02 0.97 -0.84
C HIS A 17 4.24 1.76 -0.35
N THR A 18 5.39 1.50 -0.93
CA THR A 18 6.60 2.28 -0.63
C THR A 18 6.47 3.73 -1.05
N LYS A 19 6.90 4.66 -0.19
CA LYS A 19 6.81 6.09 -0.46
C LYS A 19 7.81 6.48 -1.55
N ASP A 20 7.31 7.09 -2.63
CA ASP A 20 8.10 7.61 -3.77
C ASP A 20 9.02 6.61 -4.48
N ILE A 21 8.89 5.32 -4.15
CA ILE A 21 9.71 4.23 -4.67
C ILE A 21 8.78 3.25 -5.38
N PRO A 22 9.10 2.79 -6.61
CA PRO A 22 8.34 1.75 -7.27
C PRO A 22 8.31 0.45 -6.45
N GLY A 23 7.12 -0.04 -6.16
CA GLY A 23 6.93 -1.28 -5.41
C GLY A 23 5.59 -1.94 -5.63
N SER A 24 5.36 -3.00 -4.87
CA SER A 24 4.12 -3.77 -4.92
C SER A 24 3.02 -3.09 -4.09
N HIS A 25 1.77 -3.20 -4.54
CA HIS A 25 0.62 -2.80 -3.74
C HIS A 25 0.28 -3.97 -2.81
N VAL A 26 0.28 -3.74 -1.51
CA VAL A 26 -0.15 -4.72 -0.52
C VAL A 26 -1.47 -4.26 0.09
N VAL A 27 -2.39 -5.20 0.32
CA VAL A 27 -3.70 -4.90 0.90
C VAL A 27 -4.03 -5.92 1.97
N ILE A 28 -4.45 -5.46 3.14
CA ILE A 28 -5.02 -6.31 4.18
C ILE A 28 -6.53 -6.42 3.95
N LEU A 29 -7.01 -7.62 3.64
CA LEU A 29 -8.44 -7.91 3.47
C LEU A 29 -9.14 -8.18 4.81
N ASN A 30 -8.96 -7.26 5.77
CA ASN A 30 -9.56 -7.27 7.09
C ASN A 30 -9.88 -5.82 7.49
N GLU A 31 -11.04 -5.61 8.10
CA GLU A 31 -11.54 -4.28 8.50
C GLU A 31 -10.93 -3.81 9.84
N SER A 32 -10.44 -4.74 10.67
CA SER A 32 -9.82 -4.46 11.97
C SER A 32 -8.53 -5.28 12.14
N PRO A 33 -7.48 -5.01 11.35
CA PRO A 33 -6.20 -5.71 11.49
C PRO A 33 -5.50 -5.34 12.79
N SER A 34 -4.79 -6.31 13.37
CA SER A 34 -3.89 -6.06 14.51
C SER A 34 -2.70 -5.18 14.09
N GLU A 35 -2.08 -4.49 15.04
CA GLU A 35 -0.85 -3.73 14.77
C GLU A 35 0.27 -4.61 14.19
N THR A 36 0.37 -5.87 14.61
CA THR A 36 1.32 -6.84 14.07
C THR A 36 1.08 -7.07 12.59
N THR A 37 -0.17 -7.31 12.19
CA THR A 37 -0.54 -7.52 10.78
C THR A 37 -0.25 -6.28 9.93
N ILE A 38 -0.47 -5.08 10.47
CA ILE A 38 -0.14 -3.82 9.80
C ILE A 38 1.38 -3.73 9.54
N LYS A 39 2.21 -4.07 10.55
CA LYS A 39 3.67 -4.08 10.41
C LYS A 39 4.14 -5.12 9.40
N GLU A 40 3.58 -6.32 9.43
CA GLU A 40 3.89 -7.39 8.46
C GLU A 40 3.55 -6.99 7.02
N ALA A 41 2.38 -6.37 6.81
CA ALA A 41 1.99 -5.85 5.50
C ALA A 41 2.96 -4.76 5.01
N ALA A 42 3.41 -3.88 5.92
CA ALA A 42 4.42 -2.88 5.59
C ALA A 42 5.77 -3.51 5.20
N MET A 43 6.23 -4.52 5.96
CA MET A 43 7.45 -5.28 5.62
C MET A 43 7.36 -5.93 4.25
N LEU A 44 6.21 -6.52 3.90
CA LEU A 44 5.99 -7.09 2.57
C LEU A 44 6.04 -6.03 1.47
N ALA A 45 5.41 -4.87 1.68
CA ALA A 45 5.44 -3.77 0.72
C ALA A 45 6.87 -3.24 0.51
N GLY A 46 7.64 -3.08 1.59
CA GLY A 46 9.06 -2.70 1.55
C GLY A 46 9.92 -3.73 0.83
N TYR A 47 9.78 -5.01 1.17
CA TYR A 47 10.55 -6.11 0.58
C TYR A 47 10.33 -6.24 -0.93
N PHE A 48 9.08 -6.18 -1.39
CA PHE A 48 8.74 -6.26 -2.82
C PHE A 48 8.77 -4.89 -3.53
N SER A 49 9.71 -4.04 -3.14
CA SER A 49 9.99 -2.76 -3.77
C SER A 49 11.40 -2.69 -4.36
N LYS A 50 11.68 -1.64 -5.14
CA LYS A 50 13.05 -1.35 -5.58
C LYS A 50 14.03 -1.07 -4.43
N ALA A 51 13.55 -0.78 -3.24
CA ALA A 51 14.36 -0.53 -2.05
C ALA A 51 14.47 -1.76 -1.12
N GLY A 52 14.02 -2.95 -1.54
CA GLY A 52 13.94 -4.14 -0.66
C GLY A 52 15.24 -4.62 -0.01
N SER A 53 16.40 -4.11 -0.42
CA SER A 53 17.70 -4.37 0.21
C SER A 53 18.15 -3.29 1.21
N SER A 54 17.37 -2.22 1.38
CA SER A 54 17.66 -1.13 2.31
C SER A 54 17.19 -1.46 3.73
N ALA A 55 17.91 -0.97 4.73
CA ALA A 55 17.64 -1.26 6.13
C ALA A 55 16.43 -0.50 6.72
N GLN A 56 15.97 0.55 6.04
CA GLN A 56 14.85 1.36 6.50
C GLN A 56 14.10 1.93 5.31
N ILE A 57 12.92 1.38 5.02
CA ILE A 57 12.12 1.72 3.84
C ILE A 57 10.84 2.41 4.32
N PRO A 58 10.59 3.67 3.90
CA PRO A 58 9.33 4.32 4.21
C PRO A 58 8.19 3.67 3.42
N VAL A 59 7.20 3.16 4.13
CA VAL A 59 6.00 2.53 3.59
C VAL A 59 4.79 3.34 4.03
N ASP A 60 4.08 3.90 3.05
CA ASP A 60 2.84 4.60 3.29
C ASP A 60 1.69 3.61 3.29
N TYR A 61 0.74 3.82 4.22
CA TYR A 61 -0.50 3.08 4.26
C TYR A 61 -1.69 4.01 4.54
N THR A 62 -2.82 3.68 3.93
CA THR A 62 -4.09 4.39 4.07
C THR A 62 -5.23 3.42 3.77
N GLU A 63 -6.47 3.83 4.00
CA GLU A 63 -7.61 3.03 3.56
C GLU A 63 -7.82 3.17 2.05
N ILE A 64 -8.34 2.12 1.41
CA ILE A 64 -8.55 2.10 -0.04
C ILE A 64 -9.46 3.21 -0.55
N ARG A 65 -10.41 3.69 0.26
CA ARG A 65 -11.24 4.85 -0.10
C ARG A 65 -10.44 6.13 -0.39
N HIS A 66 -9.21 6.23 0.12
CA HIS A 66 -8.29 7.34 -0.12
C HIS A 66 -7.40 7.12 -1.34
N VAL A 67 -7.39 5.91 -1.91
CA VAL A 67 -6.57 5.54 -3.06
C VAL A 67 -7.37 5.72 -4.34
N HIS A 68 -6.85 6.54 -5.24
CA HIS A 68 -7.50 6.93 -6.49
C HIS A 68 -6.61 6.59 -7.68
N LYS A 69 -7.21 6.04 -8.74
CA LYS A 69 -6.56 5.88 -10.03
C LYS A 69 -7.02 7.01 -10.96
N PRO A 70 -6.15 7.97 -11.33
CA PRO A 70 -6.52 8.99 -12.30
C PRO A 70 -6.93 8.39 -13.64
N SER A 71 -7.92 9.00 -14.29
CA SER A 71 -8.41 8.53 -15.59
C SER A 71 -7.29 8.60 -16.63
N GLY A 72 -7.13 7.52 -17.41
CA GLY A 72 -6.06 7.41 -18.42
C GLY A 72 -4.65 7.13 -17.88
N ALA A 73 -4.48 6.98 -16.55
CA ALA A 73 -3.18 6.67 -15.99
C ALA A 73 -2.72 5.24 -16.31
N LYS A 74 -1.39 5.06 -16.39
CA LYS A 74 -0.76 3.75 -16.63
C LYS A 74 -1.19 2.73 -15.55
N PRO A 75 -1.26 1.44 -15.89
CA PRO A 75 -1.53 0.39 -14.91
C PRO A 75 -0.57 0.48 -13.71
N GLY A 76 -1.10 0.29 -12.50
CA GLY A 76 -0.35 0.41 -11.24
C GLY A 76 -0.22 1.85 -10.71
N PHE A 77 -0.45 2.88 -11.52
CA PHE A 77 -0.36 4.26 -11.05
C PHE A 77 -1.58 4.63 -10.19
N VAL A 78 -1.33 5.11 -8.99
CA VAL A 78 -2.34 5.58 -8.05
C VAL A 78 -1.87 6.85 -7.34
N THR A 79 -2.82 7.69 -6.95
CA THR A 79 -2.65 8.84 -6.07
C THR A 79 -3.43 8.58 -4.79
N TYR A 80 -2.95 9.06 -3.65
CA TYR A 80 -3.61 8.83 -2.37
C TYR A 80 -3.40 10.00 -1.40
N ASP A 81 -4.30 10.08 -0.42
CA ASP A 81 -4.25 11.03 0.69
C ASP A 81 -4.44 10.33 2.04
N ASN A 82 -4.39 11.13 3.11
CA ASN A 82 -4.64 10.69 4.49
C ASN A 82 -3.79 9.50 4.95
N GLN A 83 -2.58 9.38 4.41
CA GLN A 83 -1.68 8.29 4.69
C GLN A 83 -0.92 8.48 6.01
N LYS A 84 -0.50 7.35 6.57
CA LYS A 84 0.50 7.26 7.62
C LYS A 84 1.71 6.52 7.08
N THR A 85 2.89 6.85 7.59
CA THR A 85 4.14 6.19 7.18
C THR A 85 4.64 5.27 8.30
N LEU A 86 5.04 4.06 7.93
CA LEU A 86 5.83 3.15 8.77
C LEU A 86 7.21 2.98 8.15
N PHE A 87 8.17 2.60 8.97
CA PHE A 87 9.48 2.19 8.51
C PHE A 87 9.57 0.68 8.60
N ALA A 88 9.74 0.05 7.44
CA ALA A 88 9.95 -1.37 7.27
C ALA A 88 11.45 -1.68 7.16
#